data_AF-A0A5R2ND96-F1
#
_entry.id   AF-A0A5R2ND96-F1
#
_cell.length_a   1.000
_cell.length_b   1.000
_cell.length_c   1.000
_cell.angle_alpha   90.00
_cell.angle_beta   90.00
_cell.angle_gamma   90.00
#
_symmetry.space_group_name_H-M   'P 1'
#
loop_
_entity.id
_entity.type
_entity.pdbx_description
1 polymer ?
#
loop_
_entity_poly.entity_id
_entity_poly.type
_entity_poly.pdbx_seq_one_letter_code
_entity_poly.pdbx_strand_id
1 'polypeptide(L)'
;RRKAHFAVVVDEYGEVEGLVTLEDIIEEIVGEIADEHDVDIQGVKQEADGSIVVDGTVPIRDLNRALDWNLPDEEATTIAGLVIHEAQSIPEEKQAFTFHGKRFVVMKRDKNRIARVRIRPAGDA
;
A
#
# COMPACT_ATOMS: atom_id res chain seq x y z
N ARG A 1 -28.21 2.07 -2.44
CA ARG A 1 -27.92 1.45 -1.12
C ARG A 1 -26.71 0.54 -1.29
N ARG A 2 -25.52 0.98 -0.89
CA ARG A 2 -24.28 0.18 -0.96
C ARG A 2 -24.28 -0.80 0.23
N LYS A 3 -24.22 -2.10 -0.05
CA LYS A 3 -23.96 -3.13 0.96
C LYS A 3 -22.44 -3.19 1.13
N ALA A 4 -21.92 -2.71 2.26
CA ALA A 4 -20.53 -2.92 2.60
C ALA A 4 -20.36 -4.38 3.03
N HIS A 5 -19.50 -5.13 2.35
CA HIS A 5 -19.10 -6.48 2.72
C HIS A 5 -17.75 -6.38 3.40
N PHE A 6 -17.72 -6.33 4.73
CA PHE A 6 -16.48 -6.39 5.51
C PHE A 6 -16.60 -7.48 6.57
N ALA A 7 -15.48 -8.17 6.81
CA ALA A 7 -15.34 -9.19 7.84
C ALA A 7 -14.08 -8.86 8.66
N VAL A 8 -14.15 -9.04 9.97
CA VAL A 8 -13.06 -8.80 10.91
C VAL A 8 -12.44 -10.15 11.27
N VAL A 9 -11.12 -10.28 11.12
CA VAL A 9 -10.38 -11.46 11.56
C VAL A 9 -9.94 -11.22 13.00
N VAL A 10 -10.25 -12.18 13.87
CA VAL A 10 -9.88 -12.18 15.29
C VAL A 10 -9.09 -13.44 15.61
N ASP A 11 -8.08 -13.32 16.47
CA ASP A 11 -7.35 -14.46 17.02
C ASP A 11 -8.15 -15.21 18.10
N GLU A 12 -7.58 -16.26 18.70
CA GLU A 12 -8.22 -17.05 19.76
C GLU A 12 -8.46 -16.26 21.08
N TYR A 13 -7.92 -15.05 21.19
CA TYR A 13 -8.03 -14.16 22.34
C TYR A 13 -8.92 -12.94 22.08
N GLY A 14 -9.46 -12.80 20.86
CA GLY A 14 -10.35 -11.72 20.47
C GLY A 14 -9.62 -10.44 20.04
N GLU A 15 -8.32 -10.52 19.79
CA GLU A 15 -7.50 -9.43 19.26
C GLU A 15 -7.64 -9.33 17.74
N VAL A 16 -7.73 -8.12 17.21
CA VAL A 16 -7.94 -7.89 15.77
C VAL A 16 -6.60 -8.05 15.05
N GLU A 17 -6.44 -9.15 14.31
CA GLU A 17 -5.23 -9.40 13.51
C GLU A 17 -5.23 -8.64 12.17
N GLY A 18 -6.40 -8.26 11.64
CA GLY A 18 -6.50 -7.47 10.41
C GLY A 18 -7.86 -7.48 9.71
N LEU A 19 -7.94 -6.69 8.63
CA LEU A 19 -9.09 -6.57 7.73
C LEU A 19 -8.75 -7.27 6.41
N VAL A 20 -9.51 -8.30 6.03
CA VAL A 20 -9.42 -8.94 4.71
C VAL A 20 -10.67 -8.62 3.90
N THR A 21 -10.50 -8.25 2.65
CA THR A 21 -11.60 -7.89 1.75
C THR A 21 -11.89 -9.02 0.76
N LEU A 22 -13.10 -9.04 0.20
CA LEU A 22 -13.45 -10.00 -0.85
C LEU A 22 -12.57 -9.79 -2.11
N GLU A 23 -12.08 -8.57 -2.30
CA GLU A 23 -11.19 -8.19 -3.40
C GLU A 23 -9.84 -8.94 -3.31
N ASP A 24 -9.27 -9.07 -2.10
CA ASP A 24 -8.01 -9.79 -1.84
C ASP A 24 -8.10 -11.29 -2.24
N ILE A 25 -9.27 -11.91 -2.06
CA ILE A 25 -9.51 -13.32 -2.41
C ILE A 25 -9.61 -13.50 -3.93
N ILE A 26 -10.19 -12.52 -4.63
CA ILE A 26 -10.33 -12.55 -6.09
C ILE A 26 -8.97 -12.33 -6.76
N GLU A 27 -8.11 -11.48 -6.18
CA GLU A 27 -6.79 -11.16 -6.73
C GLU A 27 -5.85 -12.37 -6.83
N GLU A 28 -5.86 -13.27 -5.84
CA GLU A 28 -5.09 -14.52 -5.85
C GLU A 28 -5.56 -15.50 -6.95
N ILE A 29 -6.82 -15.40 -7.39
CA ILE A 29 -7.41 -16.29 -8.40
C ILE A 29 -7.25 -15.73 -9.82
N VAL A 30 -7.36 -14.41 -9.99
CA VAL A 30 -7.46 -13.77 -11.33
C VAL A 30 -6.15 -13.10 -11.77
N GLY A 31 -5.28 -12.70 -10.84
CA GLY A 31 -4.07 -11.91 -11.15
C GLY A 31 -4.37 -10.47 -11.57
N GLU A 32 -3.32 -9.65 -11.76
CA GLU A 32 -3.38 -8.20 -12.05
C GLU A 32 -4.28 -7.87 -13.25
N ILE A 33 -5.56 -7.53 -13.02
CA ILE A 33 -6.41 -6.96 -14.07
C ILE A 33 -5.94 -5.52 -14.26
N ALA A 34 -5.06 -5.32 -15.24
CA ALA A 34 -4.50 -4.04 -15.61
C ALA A 34 -5.60 -3.09 -16.09
N ASP A 35 -5.76 -1.96 -15.41
CA ASP A 35 -6.42 -0.79 -15.96
C ASP A 35 -5.32 0.18 -16.43
N GLU A 36 -5.40 0.58 -17.70
CA GLU A 36 -4.41 1.39 -18.41
C GLU A 36 -4.63 2.87 -18.09
N HIS A 37 -4.40 3.25 -16.82
CA HIS A 37 -4.31 4.65 -16.41
C HIS A 37 -2.88 4.93 -15.97
N ASP A 38 -2.04 5.32 -16.95
CA ASP A 38 -0.64 5.63 -16.75
C ASP A 38 -0.50 6.88 -15.85
N VAL A 39 -0.07 6.66 -14.62
CA VAL A 39 0.81 7.62 -13.95
C VAL A 39 2.14 7.48 -14.70
N ASP A 40 2.56 8.53 -15.41
CA ASP A 40 3.76 8.55 -16.27
C ASP A 40 5.08 8.55 -15.45
N ILE A 41 5.12 7.75 -14.39
CA ILE A 41 6.25 7.51 -13.51
C ILE A 41 6.59 6.03 -13.59
N GLN A 42 7.80 5.73 -14.05
CA GLN A 42 8.31 4.37 -14.03
C GLN A 42 8.29 3.79 -12.60
N GLY A 43 7.71 2.61 -12.45
CA GLY A 43 7.57 1.94 -11.16
C GLY A 43 6.34 2.39 -10.37
N VAL A 44 5.37 3.06 -10.99
CA VAL A 44 4.06 3.40 -10.41
C VAL A 44 2.96 2.84 -11.30
N LYS A 45 1.99 2.15 -10.71
CA LYS A 45 0.82 1.59 -11.39
C LYS A 45 -0.42 1.85 -10.58
N GLN A 46 -1.48 2.36 -11.21
CA GLN A 46 -2.78 2.49 -10.59
C GLN A 46 -3.59 1.21 -10.77
N GLU A 47 -4.31 0.79 -9.74
CA GLU A 47 -5.22 -0.36 -9.77
C GLU A 47 -6.68 0.10 -9.92
N ALA A 48 -7.56 -0.81 -10.36
CA ALA A 48 -8.96 -0.52 -10.64
C ALA A 48 -9.77 -0.08 -9.40
N ASP A 49 -9.31 -0.41 -8.21
CA ASP A 49 -9.90 0.00 -6.93
C ASP A 49 -9.48 1.43 -6.50
N GLY A 50 -8.62 2.09 -7.28
CA GLY A 50 -8.06 3.41 -6.99
C GLY A 50 -6.82 3.37 -6.11
N SER A 51 -6.32 2.19 -5.73
CA SER A 51 -5.04 2.05 -5.06
C SER A 51 -3.88 2.20 -6.04
N ILE A 52 -2.69 2.43 -5.51
CA ILE A 52 -1.48 2.68 -6.30
C ILE A 52 -0.39 1.73 -5.84
N VAL A 53 0.10 0.90 -6.74
CA VAL A 53 1.26 0.03 -6.52
C VAL A 53 2.51 0.78 -6.98
N VAL A 54 3.50 0.86 -6.09
CA VAL A 54 4.75 1.55 -6.35
C VAL A 54 5.95 0.66 -6.04
N ASP A 55 6.99 0.77 -6.85
CA ASP A 55 8.29 0.20 -6.55
C ASP A 55 8.88 0.94 -5.34
N GLY A 56 9.49 0.19 -4.42
CA GLY A 56 10.06 0.74 -3.19
C GLY A 56 11.18 1.76 -3.43
N THR A 57 11.76 1.77 -4.63
CA THR A 57 12.81 2.71 -5.06
C THR A 57 12.28 4.04 -5.59
N VAL A 58 10.96 4.16 -5.84
CA VAL A 58 10.36 5.40 -6.35
C VAL A 58 10.61 6.54 -5.34
N PRO A 59 11.14 7.69 -5.80
CA PRO A 59 11.32 8.86 -4.94
C PRO A 59 9.98 9.42 -4.45
N ILE A 60 9.92 9.81 -3.19
CA ILE A 60 8.71 10.39 -2.58
C ILE A 60 8.31 11.68 -3.31
N ARG A 61 9.30 12.47 -3.73
CA ARG A 61 9.12 13.71 -4.48
C ARG A 61 8.39 13.52 -5.80
N ASP A 62 8.60 12.40 -6.48
CA ASP A 62 7.97 12.12 -7.77
C ASP A 62 6.49 11.78 -7.56
N LEU A 63 6.18 10.98 -6.54
CA LEU A 63 4.79 10.69 -6.16
C LEU A 63 4.05 11.92 -5.66
N ASN A 64 4.69 12.76 -4.83
CA ASN A 64 4.11 14.02 -4.39
C ASN A 64 3.73 14.91 -5.58
N ARG A 65 4.59 14.99 -6.60
CA ARG A 65 4.33 15.80 -7.81
C ARG A 65 3.24 15.23 -8.71
N ALA A 66 3.24 13.92 -8.94
CA ALA A 66 2.30 13.31 -9.89
C ALA A 66 0.90 13.06 -9.31
N LEU A 67 0.81 12.83 -8.00
CA LEU A 67 -0.44 12.45 -7.34
C LEU A 67 -0.99 13.57 -6.44
N ASP A 68 -0.34 14.74 -6.44
CA ASP A 68 -0.64 15.87 -5.56
C ASP A 68 -0.67 15.45 -4.08
N TRP A 69 0.35 14.68 -3.69
CA TRP A 69 0.54 14.22 -2.31
C TRP A 69 1.54 15.10 -1.56
N ASN A 70 1.47 15.01 -0.23
CA ASN A 70 2.37 15.72 0.67
C ASN A 70 2.98 14.76 1.69
N LEU A 71 3.57 13.66 1.20
CA LEU A 71 4.35 12.74 2.02
C LEU A 71 5.68 13.40 2.41
N PRO A 72 6.21 13.13 3.61
CA PRO A 72 7.48 13.71 4.03
C PRO A 72 8.66 13.12 3.23
N ASP A 73 9.50 13.99 2.69
CA ASP A 73 10.68 13.64 1.88
C ASP A 73 12.01 14.10 2.50
N GLU A 74 12.00 14.60 3.74
CA GLU A 74 13.20 15.01 4.49
C GLU A 74 13.83 13.85 5.26
N GLU A 75 13.01 12.98 5.85
CA GLU A 75 13.42 11.82 6.66
C GLU A 75 13.74 10.60 5.80
N ALA A 76 13.15 10.52 4.60
CA ALA A 76 13.35 9.44 3.66
C ALA A 76 13.31 9.95 2.21
N THR A 77 14.07 9.31 1.33
CA THR A 77 14.10 9.70 -0.09
C THR A 77 13.12 8.89 -0.95
N THR A 78 12.86 7.63 -0.59
CA THR A 78 12.04 6.70 -1.37
C THR A 78 10.89 6.14 -0.54
N ILE A 79 9.90 5.55 -1.20
CA ILE A 79 8.74 4.96 -0.52
C ILE A 79 9.13 3.82 0.41
N ALA A 80 10.06 2.94 0.02
CA ALA A 80 10.58 1.92 0.92
C ALA A 80 11.24 2.55 2.15
N GLY A 81 12.02 3.62 1.94
CA GLY A 81 12.66 4.36 3.02
C GLY A 81 11.65 4.95 3.99
N LEU A 82 10.57 5.54 3.47
CA LEU A 82 9.49 6.10 4.29
C LEU A 82 8.81 5.02 5.13
N VAL A 83 8.43 3.89 4.51
CA VAL A 83 7.79 2.79 5.22
C VAL A 83 8.70 2.22 6.31
N ILE A 84 9.99 2.03 6.03
CA ILE A 84 10.96 1.53 7.02
C ILE A 84 11.17 2.55 8.14
N HIS A 85 11.26 3.84 7.81
CA HIS A 85 11.41 4.92 8.79
C HIS A 85 10.21 4.96 9.73
N GLU A 86 8.99 4.95 9.21
CA GLU A 86 7.78 4.96 10.05
C GLU A 86 7.58 3.64 10.82
N ALA A 87 7.91 2.50 10.21
CA ALA A 87 7.82 1.19 10.86
C ALA A 87 8.97 0.89 11.85
N GLN A 88 10.01 1.74 11.90
CA GLN A 88 11.24 1.57 12.70
C GLN A 88 11.92 0.19 12.53
N SER A 89 11.60 -0.51 11.45
CA SER A 89 12.02 -1.88 11.15
C SER A 89 11.77 -2.18 9.67
N ILE A 90 12.30 -3.29 9.16
CA ILE A 90 11.97 -3.77 7.81
C ILE A 90 10.72 -4.64 7.93
N PRO A 91 9.57 -4.23 7.39
CA PRO A 91 8.35 -5.01 7.51
C PRO A 91 8.35 -6.27 6.65
N GLU A 92 7.51 -7.21 7.03
CA GLU A 92 7.22 -8.42 6.26
C GLU A 92 6.15 -8.16 5.19
N GLU A 93 6.08 -9.05 4.20
CA GLU A 93 5.03 -9.01 3.18
C GLU A 93 3.63 -9.10 3.83
N LYS A 94 2.65 -8.46 3.21
CA LYS A 94 1.25 -8.31 3.66
C LYS A 94 1.06 -7.47 4.91
N GLN A 95 2.12 -6.99 5.57
CA GLN A 95 1.99 -6.02 6.66
C GLN A 95 1.53 -4.66 6.14
N ALA A 96 0.71 -3.98 6.95
CA ALA A 96 0.11 -2.70 6.60
C ALA A 96 0.37 -1.64 7.68
N PHE A 97 0.68 -0.42 7.24
CA PHE A 97 0.93 0.74 8.08
C PHE A 97 0.06 1.90 7.63
N THR A 98 -0.40 2.71 8.58
CA THR A 98 -1.22 3.89 8.29
C THR A 98 -0.58 5.12 8.90
N PHE A 99 -0.17 6.04 8.04
CA PHE A 99 0.46 7.31 8.41
C PHE A 99 0.27 8.31 7.26
N HIS A 100 0.38 9.61 7.55
CA HIS A 100 0.25 10.68 6.54
C HIS A 100 -1.04 10.60 5.70
N GLY A 101 -2.14 10.14 6.31
CA GLY A 101 -3.46 9.98 5.65
C GLY A 101 -3.49 8.89 4.57
N LYS A 102 -2.50 8.00 4.54
CA LYS A 102 -2.38 6.90 3.58
C LYS A 102 -2.17 5.58 4.32
N ARG A 103 -2.65 4.50 3.73
CA ARG A 103 -2.35 3.12 4.14
C ARG A 103 -1.38 2.51 3.14
N PHE A 104 -0.26 2.00 3.66
CA PHE A 104 0.82 1.36 2.92
C PHE A 104 0.78 -0.14 3.24
N VAL A 105 0.73 -0.98 2.22
CA VAL A 105 0.77 -2.45 2.35
C VAL A 105 2.02 -2.95 1.63
N VAL A 106 2.87 -3.70 2.34
CA VAL A 106 4.08 -4.29 1.74
C VAL A 106 3.67 -5.47 0.87
N MET A 107 3.77 -5.33 -0.45
CA MET A 107 3.34 -6.35 -1.40
C MET A 107 4.44 -7.37 -1.68
N LYS A 108 5.69 -6.91 -1.73
CA LYS A 108 6.84 -7.77 -2.02
C LYS A 108 8.09 -7.26 -1.33
N ARG A 109 8.92 -8.19 -0.86
CA ARG A 109 10.25 -7.94 -0.30
C ARG A 109 11.32 -8.69 -1.09
N ASP A 110 12.42 -8.02 -1.39
CA ASP A 110 13.61 -8.63 -1.98
C ASP A 110 14.75 -8.63 -0.95
N LYS A 111 14.96 -9.75 -0.26
CA LYS A 111 15.97 -9.91 0.80
C LYS A 111 15.77 -8.88 1.94
N ASN A 112 16.49 -7.76 1.88
CA ASN A 112 16.51 -6.72 2.91
C ASN A 112 15.95 -5.39 2.40
N ARG A 113 15.17 -5.40 1.30
CA ARG A 113 14.49 -4.21 0.79
C ARG A 113 13.02 -4.49 0.54
N ILE A 114 12.18 -3.49 0.78
CA ILE A 114 10.80 -3.49 0.29
C ILE A 114 10.87 -3.25 -1.22
N ALA A 115 10.37 -4.20 -2.01
CA ALA A 115 10.41 -4.13 -3.47
C ALA A 115 9.16 -3.46 -4.04
N ARG A 116 7.97 -3.77 -3.52
CA ARG A 116 6.70 -3.16 -3.94
C ARG A 116 5.81 -2.83 -2.74
N VAL A 117 5.13 -1.69 -2.82
CA VAL A 117 4.17 -1.20 -1.82
C VAL A 117 2.88 -0.83 -2.51
N ARG A 118 1.73 -1.26 -1.98
CA ARG A 118 0.41 -0.79 -2.37
C ARG A 118 -0.01 0.34 -1.43
N ILE A 119 -0.41 1.47 -1.99
CA ILE A 119 -0.79 2.68 -1.26
C ILE A 119 -2.25 3.00 -1.58
N ARG A 120 -3.04 3.26 -0.55
CA ARG A 120 -4.42 3.74 -0.68
C ARG A 120 -4.69 4.85 0.33
N PRO A 121 -5.73 5.69 0.15
CA PRO A 121 -6.18 6.59 1.20
C PRO A 121 -6.45 5.81 2.49
N ALA A 122 -6.02 6.36 3.63
CA ALA A 122 -6.48 5.86 4.91
C ALA A 122 -7.97 6.18 4.97
N GLY A 123 -8.85 5.18 4.83
CA GLY A 123 -10.28 5.41 4.99
C GLY A 123 -10.56 5.97 6.37
N ASP A 124 -11.43 6.97 6.45
CA ASP A 124 -12.01 7.37 7.73
C ASP A 124 -12.71 6.13 8.31
N ALA A 125 -12.28 5.72 9.50
CA ALA A 125 -12.91 4.64 10.27
C ALA A 125 -14.36 5.01 10.65
#